data_AF-A0AAD8ZSJ0-F1
#
_entry.id   AF-A0AAD8ZSJ0-F1
#
_cell.length_a   1.000
_cell.length_b   1.000
_cell.length_c   1.000
_cell.angle_alpha   90.00
_cell.angle_beta   90.00
_cell.angle_gamma   90.00
#
_symmetry.space_group_name_H-M   'P 1'
#
loop_
_entity.id
_entity.type
_entity.pdbx_description
1 polymer ?
#
loop_
_entity_poly.entity_id
_entity_poly.type
_entity_poly.pdbx_seq_one_letter_code
_entity_poly.pdbx_strand_id
1 'polypeptide(L)' 'MRNLSALLFVLLLCSLQLVSSGPDAVNPAICCPALTQMKLPLKRIVSYNRTRSDCSIKAV' A
#
# COMPACT_ATOMS: atom_id res chain seq x y z
N MET A 1 41.03 11.45 4.50
CA MET A 1 39.84 12.33 4.43
C MET A 1 38.83 11.88 3.37
N ARG A 2 39.24 11.61 2.12
CA ARG A 2 38.29 11.28 1.02
C ARG A 2 37.44 10.02 1.24
N ASN A 3 38.01 8.97 1.85
CA ASN A 3 37.28 7.73 2.15
C ASN A 3 36.31 7.85 3.34
N LEU A 4 36.57 8.75 4.29
CA LEU A 4 35.71 8.95 5.45
C LEU A 4 34.39 9.60 5.02
N SER A 5 34.47 10.64 4.18
CA SER A 5 33.29 11.32 3.65
C SER A 5 32.42 10.35 2.84
N ALA A 6 33.01 9.52 1.98
CA ALA A 6 32.28 8.51 1.21
C ALA A 6 31.54 7.50 2.11
N LEU A 7 32.18 7.03 3.18
CA LEU A 7 31.57 6.12 4.16
C LEU A 7 30.38 6.76 4.87
N LEU A 8 30.51 8.03 5.27
CA LEU A 8 29.42 8.78 5.90
C LEU A 8 28.23 8.97 4.97
N PHE A 9 28.48 9.26 3.67
CA PHE A 9 27.41 9.35 2.67
C PHE A 9 26.69 8.01 2.47
N VAL A 10 27.42 6.89 2.41
CA VAL A 10 26.80 5.56 2.27
C VAL A 10 25.94 5.22 3.48
N LEU A 11 26.42 5.46 4.71
CA LEU A 11 25.64 5.23 5.93
C LEU A 11 24.38 6.09 5.99
N LEU A 12 24.47 7.35 5.56
CA LEU A 12 23.32 8.26 5.47
C LEU A 12 22.27 7.74 4.48
N LEU A 13 22.69 7.30 3.30
CA LEU A 13 21.80 6.76 2.27
C LEU A 13 21.13 5.45 2.71
N CYS A 14 21.87 4.55 3.36
CA CYS A 14 21.30 3.30 3.90
C CYS A 14 20.23 3.57 4.98
N SER A 15 20.46 4.58 5.82
CA SER A 15 19.49 4.98 6.85
C SER A 15 18.22 5.57 6.23
N LEU A 16 18.38 6.35 5.15
CA LEU A 16 17.27 6.96 4.42
C LEU A 16 16.43 5.93 3.65
N GLN A 17 17.09 4.93 3.05
CA GLN A 17 16.39 3.85 2.34
C GLN A 17 15.60 2.95 3.30
N LEU A 18 16.11 2.69 4.50
CA LEU A 18 15.41 1.88 5.51
C LEU A 18 14.12 2.55 6.03
N VAL A 19 14.06 3.88 6.00
CA VAL A 19 12.86 4.67 6.34
C VAL A 19 11.94 4.84 5.13
N SER A 20 12.50 4.89 3.92
CA SER A 20 11.75 5.08 2.66
C SER A 20 11.23 3.78 2.05
N SER A 21 11.67 2.61 2.53
CA SER A 21 11.06 1.31 2.23
C SER A 21 9.76 1.14 3.02
N GLY A 22 8.84 2.10 2.87
CA GLY A 22 7.43 1.78 3.01
C GLY A 22 7.10 0.72 1.95
N PRO A 23 6.20 -0.24 2.22
CA PRO A 23 5.79 -1.18 1.20
C PRO A 23 5.43 -0.38 -0.05
N ASP A 24 5.99 -0.74 -1.21
CA ASP A 24 5.51 -0.25 -2.50
C ASP A 24 4.00 -0.32 -2.41
N ALA A 25 3.36 0.84 -2.27
CA ALA A 25 1.96 0.90 -1.94
C ALA A 25 1.24 0.52 -3.23
N VAL A 26 1.11 -0.78 -3.48
CA VAL A 26 -0.03 -1.36 -4.20
C VAL A 26 -1.22 -0.80 -3.44
N ASN A 27 -1.69 0.36 -3.90
CA ASN A 27 -2.54 1.26 -3.12
C ASN A 27 -3.62 0.43 -2.42
N PRO A 28 -3.47 0.12 -1.11
CA PRO A 28 -4.32 -0.88 -0.46
C PRO A 28 -5.76 -0.39 -0.43
N ALA A 29 -5.98 0.90 -0.70
CA ALA A 29 -7.27 1.53 -0.89
C ALA A 29 -8.15 0.89 -1.99
N ILE A 30 -7.61 0.08 -2.92
CA ILE A 30 -8.40 -0.55 -4.00
C ILE A 30 -8.62 -2.06 -3.77
N CYS A 31 -8.15 -2.63 -2.66
CA CYS A 31 -8.45 -4.02 -2.28
C CYS A 31 -9.24 -4.06 -0.96
N CYS A 32 -10.23 -4.94 -0.89
CA CYS A 32 -10.98 -5.16 0.34
C CYS A 32 -10.28 -6.20 1.22
N PRO A 33 -9.88 -5.87 2.46
CA PRO A 33 -9.22 -6.83 3.36
C PRO A 33 -10.20 -7.87 3.92
N ALA A 34 -11.50 -7.55 3.96
CA ALA A 34 -12.56 -8.44 4.41
C ALA A 34 -13.89 -8.07 3.75
N LEU A 35 -14.83 -9.02 3.75
CA LEU A 35 -16.20 -8.82 3.28
C LEU A 35 -17.15 -8.67 4.46
N THR A 36 -18.15 -7.78 4.32
CA THR A 36 -19.24 -7.72 5.29
C THR A 36 -20.21 -8.87 5.09
N GLN A 37 -20.62 -9.53 6.18
CA GLN A 37 -21.67 -10.56 6.14
C GLN A 37 -23.08 -9.96 6.20
N MET A 38 -23.19 -8.66 6.52
CA MET A 38 -24.46 -7.96 6.57
C MET A 38 -24.98 -7.70 5.16
N LYS A 39 -26.26 -7.99 4.93
CA LYS A 39 -26.93 -7.61 3.67
C LYS A 39 -27.16 -6.11 3.66
N LEU A 40 -26.53 -5.41 2.71
CA LEU A 40 -26.79 -3.99 2.52
C LEU A 40 -28.16 -3.79 1.84
N PRO A 41 -28.99 -2.85 2.34
CA PRO A 41 -30.26 -2.53 1.71
C PRO A 41 -30.02 -1.83 0.35
N LEU A 42 -30.43 -2.46 -0.74
CA LEU A 42 -30.19 -1.97 -2.11
C LEU A 42 -30.66 -0.54 -2.35
N LYS A 43 -31.77 -0.13 -1.71
CA LYS A 43 -32.30 1.24 -1.81
C LYS A 43 -31.33 2.33 -1.33
N ARG A 44 -30.29 1.96 -0.57
CA ARG A 44 -29.26 2.89 -0.05
C ARG A 44 -27.97 2.88 -0.86
N ILE A 45 -27.80 1.96 -1.81
CA ILE A 45 -26.59 1.87 -2.64
C ILE A 45 -26.83 2.68 -3.91
N VAL A 46 -26.03 3.73 -4.11
CA VAL A 46 -26.11 4.61 -5.29
C VAL A 46 -25.13 4.17 -6.38
N SER A 47 -23.95 3.69 -5.99
CA SER A 47 -22.90 3.24 -6.89
C SER A 47 -21.97 2.24 -6.20
N TYR A 48 -21.16 1.53 -7.00
CA TYR A 48 -20.12 0.59 -6.54
C TYR A 48 -18.96 0.61 -7.55
N ASN A 49 -17.78 0.12 -7.15
CA ASN A 49 -16.62 0.04 -8.04
C ASN A 49 -15.80 -1.23 -7.78
N ARG A 50 -15.44 -1.94 -8.86
CA ARG A 50 -14.68 -3.18 -8.74
C ARG A 50 -13.31 -2.95 -8.13
N THR A 51 -12.92 -3.86 -7.24
CA THR A 51 -11.53 -3.95 -6.79
C THR A 51 -10.62 -4.38 -7.94
N ARG A 52 -9.31 -4.20 -7.77
CA ARG A 52 -8.35 -4.59 -8.79
C ARG A 52 -8.32 -6.11 -9.01
N SER A 53 -7.93 -6.51 -10.21
CA SER A 53 -7.85 -7.93 -10.59
C SER A 53 -6.79 -8.71 -9.81
N ASP A 54 -5.78 -8.06 -9.24
CA ASP A 54 -4.71 -8.67 -8.46
C ASP A 54 -5.04 -8.81 -6.96
N CYS A 55 -6.19 -8.31 -6.49
CA CYS A 55 -6.60 -8.52 -5.10
C CYS A 55 -6.85 -10.01 -4.81
N SER A 56 -6.42 -10.47 -3.63
CA SER A 56 -6.65 -11.85 -3.16
C SER A 56 -8.15 -12.17 -3.01
N ILE A 57 -8.93 -11.19 -2.56
CA ILE A 57 -10.38 -11.24 -2.46
C ILE A 57 -10.98 -10.43 -3.61
N LYS A 58 -11.88 -11.06 -4.39
CA LYS A 58 -12.63 -10.38 -5.46
C LYS A 58 -13.86 -9.69 -4.87
N ALA A 59 -13.97 -8.38 -5.04
CA ALA A 59 -15.01 -7.55 -4.44
C ALA A 59 -15.41 -6.36 -5.36
N VAL A 60 -16.41 -5.60 -4.92
CA VAL A 60 -17.03 -4.46 -5.61
C VAL A 60 -17.33 -3.31 -4.66
#